data_AF-A0A965V2P0-F1
#
_entry.id   AF-A0A965V2P0-F1
#
_cell.length_a   1.000
_cell.length_b   1.000
_cell.length_c   1.000
_cell.angle_alpha   90.00
_cell.angle_beta   90.00
_cell.angle_gamma   90.00
#
_symmetry.space_group_name_H-M   'P 1'
#
loop_
_entity.id
_entity.type
_entity.pdbx_description
1 polymer ?
#
loop_
_entity_poly.entity_id
_entity_poly.type
_entity_poly.pdbx_seq_one_letter_code
_entity_poly.pdbx_strand_id
1 'polypeptide(L)'
;MALHTAGDLLNFHPHIHSLGLHGALDPEGNFHLLDSVDTEYLTRQLANHVFNALLEAALLDQDTVNAMKSWEHSGFHVFIGVPVFHHDSDARRFLARYLKKSPVINPRLELIESADQPIVRVHKVTDDGSQCRDFDPLSFLAELSQHIPDMW
;
A
#
# COMPACT_ATOMS: atom_id res chain seq x y z
N MET A 1 -6.61 10.42 -2.19
CA MET A 1 -6.39 9.04 -1.71
C MET A 1 -6.28 8.11 -2.92
N ALA A 2 -5.46 7.06 -2.84
CA ALA A 2 -5.31 6.03 -3.87
C ALA A 2 -5.20 4.66 -3.20
N LEU A 3 -5.92 3.66 -3.72
CA LEU A 3 -5.84 2.26 -3.30
C LEU A 3 -4.86 1.52 -4.21
N HIS A 4 -3.87 0.87 -3.63
CA HIS A 4 -2.95 -0.04 -4.31
C HIS A 4 -3.13 -1.44 -3.74
N THR A 5 -3.15 -2.47 -4.59
CA THR A 5 -3.42 -3.86 -4.16
C THR A 5 -2.20 -4.77 -4.19
N ALA A 6 -1.11 -4.32 -4.80
CA ALA A 6 0.11 -5.12 -4.97
C ALA A 6 1.21 -4.72 -3.98
N GLY A 7 1.94 -5.71 -3.47
CA GLY A 7 3.24 -5.54 -2.84
C GLY A 7 4.37 -5.51 -3.86
N ASP A 8 5.60 -5.27 -3.38
CA ASP A 8 6.79 -5.15 -4.23
C ASP A 8 7.10 -6.38 -5.09
N LEU A 9 6.63 -7.57 -4.69
CA LEU A 9 6.78 -8.84 -5.41
C LEU A 9 5.47 -9.33 -6.04
N LEU A 10 4.54 -8.40 -6.36
CA LEU A 10 3.21 -8.70 -6.90
C LEU A 10 2.36 -9.64 -6.03
N ASN A 11 2.67 -9.77 -4.74
CA ASN A 11 1.77 -10.44 -3.80
C ASN A 11 0.62 -9.51 -3.43
N PHE A 12 -0.55 -10.07 -3.11
CA PHE A 12 -1.67 -9.27 -2.62
C PHE A 12 -1.28 -8.57 -1.31
N HIS A 13 -1.31 -7.24 -1.34
CA HIS A 13 -0.93 -6.37 -0.23
C HIS A 13 -1.71 -5.06 -0.34
N PRO A 14 -3.03 -5.08 -0.04
CA PRO A 14 -3.88 -3.91 -0.19
C PRO A 14 -3.48 -2.82 0.81
N HIS A 15 -3.19 -1.64 0.29
CA HIS A 15 -2.79 -0.50 1.08
C HIS A 15 -3.26 0.80 0.42
N ILE A 16 -3.43 1.83 1.25
CA ILE A 16 -3.98 3.11 0.84
C ILE A 16 -2.92 4.19 1.04
N HIS A 17 -2.70 4.99 0.01
CA HIS A 17 -1.93 6.23 0.12
C HIS A 17 -2.88 7.42 0.17
N SER A 18 -2.69 8.30 1.16
CA SER A 18 -3.50 9.50 1.30
C SER A 18 -2.65 10.73 1.58
N LEU A 19 -3.10 11.88 1.09
CA LEU A 19 -2.55 13.18 1.41
C LEU A 19 -3.59 13.94 2.22
N GLY A 20 -3.19 14.39 3.40
CA GLY A 20 -4.01 15.19 4.29
C GLY A 20 -3.27 16.43 4.73
N LEU A 21 -4.00 17.38 5.28
CA LEU A 21 -3.40 18.51 5.99
C LEU A 21 -2.70 17.98 7.25
N HIS A 22 -1.53 18.53 7.56
CA HIS A 22 -0.83 18.26 8.81
C HIS A 22 -1.40 19.14 9.94
N GLY A 23 -2.71 19.09 10.12
CA GLY A 23 -3.46 20.08 10.90
C GLY A 23 -4.94 20.05 10.58
N ALA A 24 -5.68 20.97 11.18
CA ALA A 24 -7.10 21.19 10.92
C ALA A 24 -7.42 22.68 10.79
N LEU A 25 -8.52 23.00 10.14
CA LEU A 25 -9.08 24.35 10.14
C LEU A 25 -10.13 24.44 11.24
N ASP A 26 -10.11 25.52 12.03
CA ASP A 26 -11.21 25.83 12.93
C ASP A 26 -12.42 26.41 12.15
N PRO A 27 -13.60 26.58 12.80
CA PRO A 27 -14.77 27.17 12.16
C PRO A 27 -14.54 28.59 11.61
N GLU A 28 -13.59 29.32 12.16
CA GLU A 28 -13.20 30.67 11.74
C GLU A 28 -12.21 30.66 10.55
N GLY A 29 -11.73 29.49 10.14
CA GLY A 29 -10.81 29.31 9.01
C GLY A 29 -9.33 29.43 9.35
N ASN A 30 -8.96 29.49 10.64
CA ASN A 30 -7.56 29.48 11.05
C ASN A 30 -7.02 28.06 11.02
N PHE A 31 -5.78 27.92 10.54
CA PHE A 31 -5.09 26.64 10.50
C PHE A 31 -4.37 26.34 11.81
N HIS A 32 -4.70 25.19 12.40
CA HIS A 32 -4.08 24.64 13.60
C HIS A 32 -3.22 23.45 13.21
N LEU A 33 -1.91 23.55 13.48
CA LEU A 33 -0.96 22.47 13.23
C LEU A 33 -1.23 21.32 14.22
N LEU A 34 -1.08 20.08 13.76
CA LEU A 34 -1.03 18.93 14.66
C LEU A 34 0.39 18.82 15.23
N ASP A 35 0.52 18.82 16.56
CA ASP A 35 1.82 18.67 17.24
C ASP A 35 2.41 17.26 17.05
N SER A 36 1.54 16.25 17.04
CA SER A 36 1.91 14.86 16.80
C SER A 36 0.71 14.07 16.29
N VAL A 37 0.97 12.91 15.71
CA VAL A 37 -0.07 11.99 15.28
C VAL A 37 0.19 10.62 15.90
N ASP A 38 -0.81 10.10 16.60
CA ASP A 38 -0.75 8.78 17.22
C ASP A 38 -0.98 7.69 16.15
N THR A 39 0.12 7.20 15.60
CA THR A 39 0.11 6.16 14.55
C THR A 39 -0.39 4.81 15.07
N GLU A 40 -0.20 4.49 16.34
CA GLU A 40 -0.67 3.25 16.95
C GLU A 40 -2.20 3.27 17.06
N TYR A 41 -2.76 4.39 17.54
CA TYR A 41 -4.20 4.60 17.56
C TYR A 41 -4.78 4.50 16.15
N LEU A 42 -4.21 5.22 15.16
CA LEU A 42 -4.69 5.16 13.77
C LEU A 42 -4.61 3.74 13.20
N THR A 43 -3.54 3.00 13.48
CA THR A 43 -3.38 1.60 13.04
C THR A 43 -4.47 0.71 13.61
N ARG A 44 -4.77 0.84 14.91
CA ARG A 44 -5.85 0.10 15.57
C ARG A 44 -7.23 0.46 15.00
N GLN A 45 -7.47 1.74 14.74
CA GLN A 45 -8.72 2.19 14.14
C GLN A 45 -8.88 1.66 12.72
N LEU A 46 -7.83 1.72 11.90
CA LEU A 46 -7.82 1.13 10.56
C LEU A 46 -8.17 -0.35 10.59
N ALA A 47 -7.50 -1.13 11.45
CA ALA A 47 -7.78 -2.55 11.61
C ALA A 47 -9.25 -2.81 12.01
N ASN A 48 -9.77 -2.06 12.99
CA ASN A 48 -11.16 -2.20 13.43
C ASN A 48 -12.16 -1.85 12.33
N HIS A 49 -11.93 -0.79 11.56
CA HIS A 49 -12.80 -0.44 10.43
C HIS A 49 -12.81 -1.52 9.35
N VAL A 50 -11.65 -2.10 9.03
CA VAL A 50 -11.56 -3.20 8.05
C VAL A 50 -12.27 -4.45 8.57
N PHE A 51 -12.04 -4.86 9.82
CA PHE A 51 -12.72 -6.00 10.41
C PHE A 51 -14.24 -5.82 10.44
N ASN A 52 -14.72 -4.65 10.85
CA ASN A 52 -16.15 -4.36 10.88
C ASN A 52 -16.76 -4.43 9.47
N ALA A 53 -16.10 -3.84 8.47
CA ALA A 53 -16.58 -3.92 7.09
C ALA A 53 -16.65 -5.37 6.57
N LEU A 54 -15.66 -6.21 6.92
CA LEU A 54 -15.65 -7.62 6.53
C LEU A 54 -16.70 -8.47 7.27
N LEU A 55 -16.97 -8.16 8.54
CA LEU A 55 -18.06 -8.77 9.32
C LEU A 55 -19.42 -8.38 8.74
N GLU A 56 -19.64 -7.10 8.46
CA GLU A 56 -20.87 -6.58 7.85
C GLU A 56 -21.13 -7.20 6.47
N ALA A 57 -20.07 -7.44 5.70
CA ALA A 57 -20.13 -8.14 4.42
C ALA A 57 -20.24 -9.67 4.53
N ALA A 58 -20.27 -10.23 5.75
CA ALA A 58 -20.25 -11.67 6.02
C ALA A 58 -19.06 -12.42 5.36
N LEU A 59 -17.94 -11.73 5.15
CA LEU A 59 -16.70 -12.31 4.63
C LEU A 59 -15.80 -12.87 5.75
N LEU A 60 -16.04 -12.45 6.99
CA LEU A 60 -15.45 -12.99 8.20
C LEU A 60 -16.54 -13.22 9.25
N ASP A 61 -16.26 -14.10 10.21
CA ASP A 61 -17.04 -14.26 11.43
C ASP A 61 -16.31 -13.67 12.66
N GLN A 62 -17.04 -13.55 13.77
CA GLN A 62 -16.52 -12.94 14.99
C GLN A 62 -15.35 -13.74 15.59
N ASP A 63 -15.39 -15.06 15.48
CA ASP A 63 -14.34 -15.94 16.00
C ASP A 63 -13.02 -15.75 15.25
N THR A 64 -13.09 -15.63 13.91
CA THR A 64 -11.95 -15.33 13.05
C THR A 64 -11.36 -13.96 13.39
N VAL A 65 -12.20 -12.93 13.55
CA VAL A 65 -11.72 -11.59 13.95
C VAL A 65 -11.04 -11.62 15.32
N ASN A 66 -11.61 -12.34 16.29
CA ASN A 66 -11.00 -12.50 17.62
C ASN A 66 -9.64 -13.20 17.55
N ALA A 67 -9.52 -14.26 16.74
CA ALA A 67 -8.27 -14.96 16.50
C ALA A 67 -7.22 -14.02 15.87
N MET A 68 -7.58 -13.26 14.83
CA MET A 68 -6.66 -12.32 14.18
C MET A 68 -6.19 -11.21 15.12
N LYS A 69 -7.07 -10.71 16.00
CA LYS A 69 -6.71 -9.71 17.02
C LYS A 69 -5.73 -10.24 18.08
N SER A 70 -5.60 -11.56 18.21
CA SER A 70 -4.66 -12.18 19.16
C SER A 70 -3.25 -12.36 18.61
N TRP A 71 -3.04 -12.15 17.31
CA TRP A 71 -1.73 -12.31 16.68
C TRP A 71 -0.75 -11.25 17.20
N GLU A 72 0.51 -11.67 17.41
CA GLU A 72 1.60 -10.78 17.79
C GLU A 72 1.79 -9.63 16.79
N HIS A 73 1.57 -9.92 15.50
CA HIS A 73 1.57 -8.93 14.42
C HIS A 73 0.19 -8.88 13.79
N SER A 74 -0.49 -7.74 13.92
CA SER A 74 -1.86 -7.55 13.45
C SER A 74 -1.99 -7.63 11.92
N GLY A 75 -0.89 -7.43 11.19
CA GLY A 75 -0.90 -7.27 9.73
C GLY A 75 -1.33 -5.88 9.25
N PHE A 76 -1.70 -4.96 10.17
CA PHE A 76 -2.06 -3.59 9.85
C PHE A 76 -0.96 -2.62 10.26
N HIS A 77 -0.78 -1.57 9.46
CA HIS A 77 0.19 -0.52 9.75
C HIS A 77 -0.23 0.80 9.10
N VAL A 78 -0.13 1.90 9.84
CA VAL A 78 -0.27 3.26 9.33
C VAL A 78 1.09 3.95 9.38
N PHE A 79 1.60 4.31 8.21
CA PHE A 79 2.80 5.13 8.08
C PHE A 79 2.43 6.61 7.88
N ILE A 80 3.13 7.50 8.56
CA ILE A 80 3.00 8.95 8.37
C ILE A 80 4.33 9.49 7.88
N GLY A 81 4.31 10.07 6.68
CA GLY A 81 5.47 10.72 6.09
C GLY A 81 5.73 12.10 6.68
N VAL A 82 6.89 12.66 6.33
CA VAL A 82 7.28 14.03 6.70
C VAL A 82 6.32 15.04 6.05
N PRO A 83 5.90 16.10 6.76
CA PRO A 83 5.08 17.16 6.18
C PRO A 83 5.74 17.80 4.96
N VAL A 84 4.95 18.04 3.92
CA VAL A 84 5.41 18.76 2.72
C VAL A 84 4.79 20.15 2.71
N PHE A 85 5.64 21.17 2.62
CA PHE A 85 5.20 22.56 2.58
C PHE A 85 4.55 22.93 1.25
N HIS A 86 3.56 23.82 1.29
CA HIS A 86 2.80 24.25 0.12
C HIS A 86 3.66 24.86 -1.00
N HIS A 87 4.80 25.47 -0.65
CA HIS A 87 5.70 26.11 -1.60
C HIS A 87 6.67 25.11 -2.27
N ASP A 88 6.83 23.90 -1.73
CA ASP A 88 7.67 22.87 -2.32
C ASP A 88 6.91 22.16 -3.46
N SER A 89 7.02 22.71 -4.66
CA SER A 89 6.40 22.12 -5.85
C SER A 89 6.95 20.75 -6.20
N ASP A 90 8.23 20.49 -5.94
CA ASP A 90 8.90 19.27 -6.36
C ASP A 90 8.50 18.09 -5.46
N ALA A 91 8.48 18.29 -4.15
CA ALA A 91 7.98 17.30 -3.20
C ALA A 91 6.50 17.01 -3.42
N ARG A 92 5.67 18.03 -3.65
CA ARG A 92 4.24 17.82 -3.98
C ARG A 92 4.06 17.04 -5.27
N ARG A 93 4.85 17.33 -6.31
CA ARG A 93 4.82 16.60 -7.58
C ARG A 93 5.29 15.16 -7.41
N PHE A 94 6.30 14.91 -6.57
CA PHE A 94 6.74 13.56 -6.23
C PHE A 94 5.62 12.77 -5.54
N LEU A 95 4.98 13.32 -4.51
CA LEU A 95 3.86 12.67 -3.81
C LEU A 95 2.68 12.39 -4.76
N ALA A 96 2.33 13.33 -5.63
CA ALA A 96 1.28 13.12 -6.62
C ALA A 96 1.57 11.96 -7.58
N ARG A 97 2.83 11.80 -8.01
CA ARG A 97 3.26 10.63 -8.79
C ARG A 97 3.23 9.34 -7.97
N TYR A 98 3.64 9.41 -6.71
CA TYR A 98 3.66 8.27 -5.81
C TYR A 98 2.25 7.68 -5.59
N LEU A 99 1.22 8.53 -5.49
CA LEU A 99 -0.18 8.10 -5.43
C LEU A 99 -0.63 7.30 -6.68
N LYS A 100 -0.09 7.62 -7.86
CA LYS A 100 -0.44 6.98 -9.15
C LYS A 100 0.56 5.92 -9.60
N LYS A 101 1.37 5.40 -8.68
CA LYS A 101 2.44 4.47 -9.02
C LYS A 101 1.88 3.15 -9.58
N SER A 102 2.51 2.66 -10.65
CA SER A 102 2.28 1.30 -11.18
C SER A 102 2.68 0.23 -10.15
N PRO A 103 1.99 -0.92 -10.09
CA PRO A 103 2.33 -2.02 -9.18
C PRO A 103 3.75 -2.57 -9.41
N VAL A 104 4.28 -2.45 -10.64
CA VAL A 104 5.67 -2.77 -10.99
C VAL A 104 6.35 -1.61 -11.70
N ILE A 105 7.67 -1.51 -11.55
CA ILE A 105 8.52 -0.56 -12.26
C ILE A 105 9.55 -1.32 -13.09
N ASN A 106 9.85 -0.82 -14.28
CA ASN A 106 10.76 -1.49 -15.22
C ASN A 106 12.13 -1.88 -14.63
N PRO A 107 12.80 -1.07 -13.79
CA PRO A 107 14.08 -1.45 -13.20
C PRO A 107 14.03 -2.66 -12.26
N ARG A 108 12.84 -3.10 -11.86
CA ARG A 108 12.63 -4.30 -11.02
C ARG A 108 12.26 -5.53 -11.84
N LEU A 109 12.14 -5.42 -13.15
CA LEU A 109 11.77 -6.52 -14.04
C LEU A 109 12.97 -7.01 -14.82
N GLU A 110 13.13 -8.33 -14.88
CA GLU A 110 14.15 -9.01 -15.67
C GLU A 110 13.47 -10.12 -16.48
N LEU A 111 13.68 -10.12 -17.79
CA LEU A 111 13.27 -11.22 -18.67
C LEU A 111 14.47 -12.14 -18.86
N ILE A 112 14.37 -13.36 -18.35
CA ILE A 112 15.40 -14.39 -18.50
C ILE A 112 14.97 -15.30 -19.66
N GLU A 113 15.62 -15.14 -20.80
CA GLU A 113 15.42 -16.00 -21.96
C GLU A 113 16.16 -17.32 -21.74
N SER A 114 15.43 -18.42 -21.62
CA SER A 114 16.01 -19.77 -21.58
C SER A 114 15.54 -20.57 -22.80
N ALA A 115 16.30 -21.58 -23.20
CA ALA A 115 16.01 -22.38 -24.40
C ALA A 115 14.69 -23.18 -24.28
N ASP A 116 14.25 -23.49 -23.05
CA ASP A 116 13.05 -24.28 -22.80
C ASP A 116 11.82 -23.39 -22.57
N GLN A 117 11.88 -22.45 -21.60
CA GLN A 117 10.80 -21.50 -21.31
C GLN A 117 11.34 -20.16 -20.76
N PRO A 118 10.86 -19.01 -21.23
CA PRO A 118 11.24 -17.71 -20.68
C PRO A 118 10.68 -17.52 -19.26
N ILE A 119 11.39 -16.75 -18.42
CA ILE A 119 10.98 -16.41 -17.04
C ILE A 119 10.93 -14.89 -16.90
N VAL A 120 9.89 -14.38 -16.24
CA VAL A 120 9.82 -12.99 -15.76
C VAL A 120 10.17 -12.98 -14.27
N ARG A 121 11.28 -12.32 -13.93
CA ARG A 121 11.73 -12.15 -12.54
C ARG A 121 11.42 -10.74 -12.05
N VAL A 122 10.75 -10.66 -10.90
CA VAL A 122 10.45 -9.41 -10.20
C VAL A 122 11.35 -9.28 -8.99
N HIS A 123 12.07 -8.16 -8.89
CA HIS A 123 13.04 -7.89 -7.82
C HIS A 123 12.49 -6.93 -6.76
N LYS A 124 12.78 -7.20 -5.49
CA LYS A 124 12.55 -6.33 -4.35
C LYS A 124 13.86 -6.10 -3.61
N VAL A 125 14.21 -4.84 -3.39
CA VAL A 125 15.31 -4.47 -2.48
C VAL A 125 14.76 -4.36 -1.07
N THR A 126 15.44 -4.98 -0.12
CA THR A 126 15.17 -4.93 1.31
C THR A 126 16.39 -4.37 2.03
N ASP A 127 16.22 -3.94 3.28
CA ASP A 127 17.35 -3.44 4.08
C ASP A 127 18.45 -4.51 4.25
N ASP A 128 18.07 -5.79 4.25
CA ASP A 128 18.98 -6.94 4.42
C ASP A 128 19.44 -7.59 3.09
N GLY A 129 19.16 -6.98 1.93
CA GLY A 129 19.59 -7.53 0.63
C GLY A 129 18.54 -7.41 -0.49
N SER A 130 18.46 -8.42 -1.35
CA SER A 130 17.46 -8.50 -2.43
C SER A 130 16.67 -9.80 -2.36
N GLN A 131 15.37 -9.67 -2.64
CA GLN A 131 14.46 -10.79 -2.84
C GLN A 131 13.97 -10.76 -4.28
N CYS A 132 13.60 -11.92 -4.82
CA CYS A 132 12.98 -12.00 -6.13
C CYS A 132 11.84 -13.03 -6.13
N ARG A 133 10.92 -12.86 -7.09
CA ARG A 133 9.87 -13.82 -7.41
C ARG A 133 9.86 -14.06 -8.90
N ASP A 134 9.90 -15.33 -9.28
CA ASP A 134 9.90 -15.78 -10.66
C ASP A 134 8.50 -16.20 -11.09
N PHE A 135 8.18 -15.89 -12.34
CA PHE A 135 6.92 -16.23 -12.98
C PHE A 135 7.19 -16.75 -14.39
N ASP A 136 6.38 -17.70 -14.86
CA ASP A 136 6.21 -17.82 -16.31
C ASP A 136 5.50 -16.55 -16.85
N PRO A 137 5.66 -16.19 -18.14
CA PRO A 137 5.14 -14.93 -18.64
C PRO A 137 3.62 -14.78 -18.55
N LEU A 138 2.86 -15.88 -18.67
CA LEU A 138 1.40 -15.81 -18.61
C LEU A 138 0.92 -15.64 -17.18
N SER A 139 1.52 -16.35 -16.21
CA SER A 139 1.24 -16.14 -14.79
C SER A 139 1.63 -14.73 -14.35
N PHE A 140 2.73 -14.17 -14.86
CA PHE A 140 3.08 -12.77 -14.60
C PHE A 140 1.98 -11.81 -15.06
N LEU A 141 1.48 -11.96 -16.29
CA LEU A 141 0.40 -11.12 -16.81
C LEU A 141 -0.91 -11.32 -16.03
N ALA A 142 -1.22 -12.55 -15.63
CA ALA A 142 -2.40 -12.85 -14.83
C ALA A 142 -2.31 -12.19 -13.44
N GLU A 143 -1.16 -12.25 -12.78
CA GLU A 143 -0.93 -11.63 -11.47
C GLU A 143 -0.92 -10.10 -11.57
N LEU A 144 -0.23 -9.55 -12.56
CA LEU A 144 -0.18 -8.11 -12.79
C LEU A 144 -1.57 -7.53 -13.09
N SER A 145 -2.38 -8.21 -13.90
CA SER A 145 -3.68 -7.69 -14.34
C SER A 145 -4.69 -7.53 -13.18
N GLN A 146 -4.63 -8.37 -12.15
CA GLN A 146 -5.45 -8.24 -10.93
C GLN A 146 -5.22 -6.92 -10.17
N HIS A 147 -4.08 -6.27 -10.41
CA HIS A 147 -3.69 -5.03 -9.74
C HIS A 147 -3.87 -3.78 -10.61
N ILE A 148 -4.26 -3.96 -11.87
CA ILE A 148 -4.60 -2.87 -12.76
C ILE A 148 -6.08 -2.55 -12.52
N PRO A 149 -6.44 -1.34 -12.06
CA PRO A 149 -7.84 -0.98 -11.86
C PRO A 149 -8.64 -1.12 -13.16
N ASP A 150 -9.88 -1.59 -13.06
CA ASP A 150 -10.85 -1.80 -14.17
C ASP A 150 -11.34 -0.50 -14.84
N MET A 151 -10.47 0.51 -14.97
CA MET A 151 -10.64 1.83 -15.60
C MET A 151 -10.67 3.02 -14.61
N TRP A 152 -10.30 4.17 -15.17
CA TRP A 152 -10.17 5.51 -14.58
C TRP A 152 -11.26 6.42 -15.15
#